data_AF-A0A158ELN7-F1
#
_entry.id   AF-A0A158ELN7-F1
#
_cell.length_a   1.000
_cell.length_b   1.000
_cell.length_c   1.000
_cell.angle_alpha   90.00
_cell.angle_beta   90.00
_cell.angle_gamma   90.00
#
_symmetry.space_group_name_H-M   'P 1'
#
loop_
_entity.id
_entity.type
_entity.pdbx_description
1 polymer ?
#
loop_
_entity_poly.entity_id
_entity_poly.type
_entity_poly.pdbx_seq_one_letter_code
_entity_poly.pdbx_strand_id
1 'polypeptide(L)'
;MNPSFLRIKTHLRQDVSLFLDHGTQKEILKTKNRCLLAIPSAKFKFLNELGVSDSHKNTAFSLATSVLNANPNIIDSADAFVKALEFSCALGEEAIDAMLSRFNEVPAEQTAKVIKLLLARFSKDDNRGLPSSDLVYGVILAELSRDLSRFPEMDRAPVFNSVLRHAKTLHRDGCLALLCALPRAVGDLPEDARAAAFQILWEEAGFCDDRTRHVPLPNLVDNIRMLPDSERPIAFHNALIAVSKLDSKVREPSLRQLAHNIHFCHKPNDRKAVFDAILDQVSILDCKTRRNPLAKLAQVTPYLPKNNRKAAFDSVLKQIGNLENDARGEVLSRLMEASHWLPDEVQLDAFSNVLKEAIMLKGQVLTELPKMISGLSEQDMVNALQQALACLTAFDDKTQEYIKILCAKMNM
;
A
#
# COMPACT_ATOMS: atom_id res chain seq x y z
N MET A 1 -33.43 6.32 -35.76
CA MET A 1 -33.27 7.20 -34.57
C MET A 1 -34.55 7.99 -34.36
N ASN A 2 -35.00 8.11 -33.11
CA ASN A 2 -36.22 8.84 -32.76
C ASN A 2 -36.10 10.34 -33.13
N PRO A 3 -37.04 10.96 -33.88
CA PRO A 3 -36.99 12.38 -34.26
C PRO A 3 -36.87 13.34 -33.07
N SER A 4 -37.44 12.96 -31.91
CA SER A 4 -37.34 13.73 -30.66
C SER A 4 -35.90 13.77 -30.13
N PHE A 5 -35.12 12.70 -30.37
CA PHE A 5 -33.71 12.60 -29.97
C PHE A 5 -32.80 13.51 -30.81
N LEU A 6 -33.07 13.63 -32.11
CA LEU A 6 -32.34 14.57 -32.98
C LEU A 6 -32.64 16.03 -32.62
N ARG A 7 -33.89 16.37 -32.27
CA ARG A 7 -34.25 17.72 -31.82
C ARG A 7 -33.54 18.13 -30.53
N ILE A 8 -33.49 17.24 -29.54
CA ILE A 8 -32.80 17.48 -28.27
C ILE A 8 -31.29 17.65 -28.50
N LYS A 9 -30.70 16.81 -29.36
CA LYS A 9 -29.27 16.90 -29.73
C LYS A 9 -28.92 18.24 -30.41
N THR A 10 -29.78 18.73 -31.31
CA THR A 10 -29.54 20.00 -32.02
C THR A 10 -29.71 21.21 -31.10
N HIS A 11 -30.72 21.21 -30.22
CA HIS A 11 -30.93 22.30 -29.25
C HIS A 11 -29.79 22.38 -28.23
N LEU A 12 -29.35 21.26 -27.67
CA LEU A 12 -28.22 21.25 -26.73
C LEU A 12 -26.91 21.73 -27.39
N ARG A 13 -26.70 21.43 -28.68
CA ARG A 13 -25.51 21.90 -29.42
C ARG A 13 -25.55 23.41 -29.65
N GLN A 14 -26.73 23.97 -29.94
CA GLN A 14 -26.94 25.41 -30.08
C GLN A 14 -26.78 26.13 -28.74
N ASP A 15 -27.35 25.60 -27.66
CA ASP A 15 -27.30 26.23 -26.34
C ASP A 15 -25.89 26.23 -25.76
N VAL A 16 -25.12 25.16 -25.98
CA VAL A 16 -23.72 25.07 -25.56
C VAL A 16 -22.83 25.99 -26.40
N SER A 17 -23.04 26.11 -27.71
CA SER A 17 -22.30 27.06 -28.56
C SER A 17 -22.59 28.51 -28.15
N LEU A 18 -23.86 28.86 -27.95
CA LEU A 18 -24.26 30.19 -27.49
C LEU A 18 -23.72 30.53 -26.09
N PHE A 19 -23.64 29.53 -25.21
CA PHE A 19 -23.06 29.68 -23.87
C PHE A 19 -21.55 29.94 -23.91
N LEU A 20 -20.83 29.31 -24.84
CA LEU A 20 -19.38 29.46 -24.99
C LEU A 20 -18.99 30.76 -25.71
N ASP A 21 -19.82 31.25 -26.63
CA ASP A 21 -19.48 32.41 -27.46
C ASP A 21 -19.81 33.77 -26.79
N HIS A 22 -20.86 33.89 -25.94
CA HIS A 22 -21.42 35.21 -25.57
C HIS A 22 -21.84 35.45 -24.10
N GLY A 23 -21.49 34.60 -23.13
CA GLY A 23 -21.92 34.77 -21.73
C GLY A 23 -21.12 35.83 -20.93
N THR A 24 -21.78 36.87 -20.39
CA THR A 24 -21.19 37.73 -19.35
C THR A 24 -21.24 37.05 -17.97
N GLN A 25 -20.29 37.31 -17.07
CA GLN A 25 -20.17 36.67 -15.73
C GLN A 25 -21.47 36.64 -14.91
N LYS A 26 -22.38 37.61 -15.08
CA LYS A 26 -23.65 37.73 -14.35
C LYS A 26 -24.75 36.81 -14.91
N GLU A 27 -24.79 36.62 -16.22
CA GLU A 27 -25.64 35.63 -16.92
C GLU A 27 -25.13 34.21 -16.64
N ILE A 28 -23.80 34.03 -16.57
CA ILE A 28 -23.15 32.77 -16.19
C ILE A 28 -23.58 32.30 -14.80
N LEU A 29 -23.80 33.20 -13.81
CA LEU A 29 -24.26 32.83 -12.46
C LEU A 29 -25.75 32.46 -12.38
N LYS A 30 -26.63 33.15 -13.13
CA LYS A 30 -28.07 32.82 -13.19
C LYS A 30 -28.34 31.53 -13.96
N THR A 31 -27.58 31.32 -15.03
CA THR A 31 -27.64 30.10 -15.86
C THR A 31 -26.88 28.94 -15.20
N LYS A 32 -25.83 29.19 -14.39
CA LYS A 32 -25.15 28.19 -13.52
C LYS A 32 -26.11 27.37 -12.68
N ASN A 33 -27.04 28.01 -11.99
CA ASN A 33 -27.99 27.33 -11.10
C ASN A 33 -29.06 26.54 -11.86
N ARG A 34 -29.37 26.90 -13.12
CA ARG A 34 -30.31 26.14 -13.98
C ARG A 34 -29.61 25.00 -14.73
N CYS A 35 -28.38 25.19 -15.18
CA CYS A 35 -27.59 24.17 -15.86
C CYS A 35 -27.06 23.09 -14.90
N LEU A 36 -26.74 23.41 -13.65
CA LEU A 36 -26.40 22.43 -12.61
C LEU A 36 -27.48 21.36 -12.38
N LEU A 37 -28.74 21.67 -12.71
CA LEU A 37 -29.87 20.72 -12.63
C LEU A 37 -30.15 19.98 -13.96
N ALA A 38 -29.64 20.46 -15.10
CA ALA A 38 -29.92 19.92 -16.43
C ALA A 38 -28.74 19.13 -17.05
N ILE A 39 -27.51 19.39 -16.61
CA ILE A 39 -26.30 18.67 -17.04
C ILE A 39 -26.22 17.20 -16.56
N PRO A 40 -26.81 16.76 -15.42
CA PRO A 40 -26.66 15.38 -14.94
C PRO A 40 -27.10 14.28 -15.92
N SER A 41 -27.92 14.58 -16.93
CA SER A 41 -28.35 13.60 -17.92
C SER A 41 -27.39 13.38 -19.10
N ALA A 42 -26.42 14.26 -19.32
CA ALA A 42 -25.46 14.12 -20.43
C ALA A 42 -24.18 13.41 -19.94
N LYS A 43 -24.19 12.08 -19.95
CA LYS A 43 -23.05 11.23 -19.55
C LYS A 43 -21.80 11.57 -20.38
N PHE A 44 -20.61 11.50 -19.78
CA PHE A 44 -19.32 11.79 -20.45
C PHE A 44 -19.06 11.00 -21.75
N LYS A 45 -19.64 9.79 -21.86
CA LYS A 45 -19.68 9.00 -23.10
C LYS A 45 -20.35 9.77 -24.25
N PHE A 46 -21.39 10.55 -23.96
CA PHE A 46 -22.07 11.44 -24.89
C PHE A 46 -21.14 12.57 -25.38
N LEU A 47 -20.28 13.12 -24.52
CA LEU A 47 -19.30 14.15 -24.92
C LEU A 47 -18.19 13.58 -25.81
N ASN A 48 -17.71 12.37 -25.51
CA ASN A 48 -16.76 11.66 -26.38
C ASN A 48 -17.40 11.24 -27.72
N GLU A 49 -18.64 10.74 -27.71
CA GLU A 49 -19.42 10.42 -28.92
C GLU A 49 -19.80 11.67 -29.74
N LEU A 50 -19.77 12.86 -29.13
CA LEU A 50 -19.99 14.15 -29.80
C LEU A 50 -18.70 14.78 -30.36
N GLY A 51 -17.53 14.15 -30.17
CA GLY A 51 -16.25 14.68 -30.66
C GLY A 51 -15.79 15.95 -29.94
N VAL A 52 -16.17 16.10 -28.67
CA VAL A 52 -15.77 17.26 -27.86
C VAL A 52 -14.26 17.20 -27.60
N SER A 53 -13.53 18.21 -28.08
CA SER A 53 -12.06 18.28 -27.97
C SER A 53 -11.57 18.31 -26.52
N ASP A 54 -10.32 17.88 -26.29
CA ASP A 54 -9.72 17.88 -24.95
C ASP A 54 -9.66 19.28 -24.33
N SER A 55 -9.59 20.34 -25.15
CA SER A 55 -9.72 21.72 -24.68
C SER A 55 -11.06 22.00 -23.98
N HIS A 56 -12.16 21.43 -24.45
CA HIS A 56 -13.48 21.59 -23.84
C HIS A 56 -13.65 20.73 -22.58
N LYS A 57 -12.99 19.56 -22.50
CA LYS A 57 -12.93 18.78 -21.26
C LYS A 57 -12.15 19.54 -20.18
N ASN A 58 -11.02 20.15 -20.55
CA ASN A 58 -10.22 20.99 -19.66
C ASN A 58 -11.00 22.24 -19.22
N THR A 59 -11.81 22.84 -20.09
CA THR A 59 -12.70 23.94 -19.72
C THR A 59 -13.83 23.49 -18.80
N ALA A 60 -14.46 22.33 -19.05
CA ALA A 60 -15.48 21.77 -18.17
C ALA A 60 -14.90 21.41 -16.78
N PHE A 61 -13.70 20.85 -16.75
CA PHE A 61 -12.95 20.56 -15.53
C PHE A 61 -12.58 21.85 -14.79
N SER A 62 -11.95 22.82 -15.46
CA SER A 62 -11.62 24.13 -14.90
C SER A 62 -12.87 24.82 -14.36
N LEU A 63 -14.01 24.71 -15.04
CA LEU A 63 -15.28 25.25 -14.58
C LEU A 63 -15.81 24.49 -13.35
N ALA A 64 -15.75 23.16 -13.34
CA ALA A 64 -16.17 22.35 -12.19
C ALA A 64 -15.31 22.61 -10.96
N THR A 65 -13.99 22.60 -11.10
CA THR A 65 -13.03 22.99 -10.07
C THR A 65 -13.26 24.44 -9.62
N SER A 66 -13.52 25.36 -10.55
CA SER A 66 -13.90 26.74 -10.20
C SER A 66 -15.25 26.83 -9.49
N VAL A 67 -16.22 25.96 -9.79
CA VAL A 67 -17.52 25.90 -9.09
C VAL A 67 -17.33 25.36 -7.69
N LEU A 68 -16.52 24.30 -7.53
CA LEU A 68 -16.17 23.72 -6.25
C LEU A 68 -15.42 24.75 -5.38
N ASN A 69 -14.45 25.46 -5.95
CA ASN A 69 -13.67 26.48 -5.24
C ASN A 69 -14.46 27.77 -4.95
N ALA A 70 -15.34 28.19 -5.86
CA ALA A 70 -16.16 29.40 -5.67
C ALA A 70 -17.32 29.21 -4.67
N ASN A 71 -17.57 27.98 -4.23
CA ASN A 71 -18.57 27.66 -3.23
C ASN A 71 -17.92 26.81 -2.12
N PRO A 72 -17.17 27.43 -1.19
CA PRO A 72 -16.66 26.73 -0.01
C PRO A 72 -17.80 26.04 0.77
N ASN A 73 -18.99 26.64 0.72
CA ASN A 73 -20.23 26.21 1.34
C ASN A 73 -20.97 25.07 0.62
N ILE A 74 -20.49 24.55 -0.52
CA ILE A 74 -21.10 23.37 -1.18
C ILE A 74 -21.06 22.13 -0.27
N ILE A 75 -20.21 22.14 0.77
CA ILE A 75 -20.06 21.06 1.75
C ILE A 75 -21.02 21.22 2.95
N ASP A 76 -21.84 22.27 2.99
CA ASP A 76 -22.72 22.57 4.14
C ASP A 76 -23.78 21.48 4.40
N SER A 77 -23.97 20.54 3.47
CA SER A 77 -24.79 19.36 3.71
C SER A 77 -24.23 18.12 3.03
N ALA A 78 -24.44 16.97 3.69
CA ALA A 78 -24.09 15.67 3.13
C ALA A 78 -24.72 15.40 1.75
N ASP A 79 -25.95 15.86 1.49
CA ASP A 79 -26.65 15.68 0.21
C ASP A 79 -25.98 16.45 -0.93
N ALA A 80 -25.52 17.68 -0.63
CA ALA A 80 -24.79 18.51 -1.59
C ALA A 80 -23.42 17.90 -1.91
N PHE A 81 -22.72 17.38 -0.89
CA PHE A 81 -21.45 16.67 -1.08
C PHE A 81 -21.63 15.44 -1.98
N VAL A 82 -22.64 14.59 -1.72
CA VAL A 82 -22.90 13.40 -2.54
C VAL A 82 -23.20 13.76 -4.00
N LYS A 83 -24.03 14.78 -4.25
CA LYS A 83 -24.30 15.25 -5.62
C LYS A 83 -23.05 15.80 -6.30
N ALA A 84 -22.21 16.54 -5.57
CA ALA A 84 -20.95 17.05 -6.09
C ALA A 84 -19.99 15.90 -6.43
N LEU A 85 -19.93 14.87 -5.59
CA LEU A 85 -19.11 13.69 -5.85
C LEU A 85 -19.60 12.91 -7.08
N GLU A 86 -20.90 12.67 -7.23
CA GLU A 86 -21.48 12.05 -8.43
C GLU A 86 -21.16 12.85 -9.69
N PHE A 87 -21.22 14.18 -9.60
CA PHE A 87 -20.84 15.06 -10.69
C PHE A 87 -19.34 14.92 -11.02
N SER A 88 -18.47 14.90 -10.01
CA SER A 88 -17.04 14.63 -10.21
C SER A 88 -16.76 13.26 -10.82
N CYS A 89 -17.52 12.23 -10.45
CA CYS A 89 -17.42 10.90 -11.07
C CYS A 89 -17.66 10.96 -12.58
N ALA A 90 -18.56 11.85 -13.03
CA ALA A 90 -18.82 12.06 -14.44
C ALA A 90 -17.70 12.85 -15.14
N LEU A 91 -16.84 13.57 -14.42
CA LEU A 91 -15.78 14.41 -14.97
C LEU A 91 -14.41 13.73 -15.07
N GLY A 92 -14.18 12.67 -14.28
CA GLY A 92 -12.95 11.87 -14.32
C GLY A 92 -12.13 11.92 -13.02
N GLU A 93 -10.97 11.26 -13.04
CA GLU A 93 -10.11 11.00 -11.87
C GLU A 93 -9.67 12.28 -11.14
N GLU A 94 -9.16 13.28 -11.85
CA GLU A 94 -8.71 14.54 -11.24
C GLU A 94 -9.82 15.26 -10.45
N ALA A 95 -11.08 15.15 -10.91
CA ALA A 95 -12.22 15.79 -10.26
C ALA A 95 -12.67 15.01 -9.02
N ILE A 96 -12.50 13.69 -9.06
CA ILE A 96 -12.73 12.78 -7.93
C ILE A 96 -11.68 13.09 -6.85
N ASP A 97 -10.39 13.17 -7.21
CA ASP A 97 -9.31 13.48 -6.27
C ASP A 97 -9.47 14.86 -5.62
N ALA A 98 -9.88 15.87 -6.38
CA ALA A 98 -10.19 17.19 -5.85
C ALA A 98 -11.35 17.15 -4.83
N MET A 99 -12.40 16.37 -5.12
CA MET A 99 -13.53 16.21 -4.19
C MET A 99 -13.18 15.40 -2.96
N LEU A 100 -12.38 14.34 -3.11
CA LEU A 100 -11.90 13.51 -2.01
C LEU A 100 -10.94 14.29 -1.10
N SER A 101 -10.09 15.14 -1.67
CA SER A 101 -9.23 16.04 -0.88
C SER A 101 -10.06 16.94 0.05
N ARG A 102 -11.23 17.40 -0.43
CA ARG A 102 -12.19 18.19 0.36
C ARG A 102 -13.05 17.35 1.31
N PHE A 103 -13.11 16.03 1.15
CA PHE A 103 -13.78 15.16 2.12
C PHE A 103 -13.14 15.24 3.51
N ASN A 104 -11.83 15.55 3.55
CA ASN A 104 -11.11 15.81 4.80
C ASN A 104 -11.61 17.07 5.53
N GLU A 105 -12.23 18.01 4.80
CA GLU A 105 -12.81 19.24 5.36
C GLU A 105 -14.23 19.02 5.92
N VAL A 106 -14.89 17.93 5.54
CA VAL A 106 -16.25 17.60 6.00
C VAL A 106 -16.22 17.28 7.50
N PRO A 107 -17.04 17.91 8.35
CA PRO A 107 -17.11 17.56 9.77
C PRO A 107 -17.49 16.09 9.98
N ALA A 108 -16.93 15.42 10.99
CA ALA A 108 -17.15 13.99 11.26
C ALA A 108 -18.64 13.60 11.33
N GLU A 109 -19.49 14.46 11.90
CA GLU A 109 -20.94 14.26 11.96
C GLU A 109 -21.59 14.21 10.56
N GLN A 110 -21.10 15.04 9.63
CA GLN A 110 -21.55 15.04 8.24
C GLN A 110 -20.93 13.90 7.44
N THR A 111 -19.69 13.49 7.73
CA THR A 111 -19.02 12.33 7.11
C THR A 111 -19.90 11.08 7.21
N ALA A 112 -20.45 10.78 8.39
CA ALA A 112 -21.32 9.63 8.57
C ALA A 112 -22.61 9.71 7.75
N LYS A 113 -23.18 10.91 7.64
CA LYS A 113 -24.36 11.16 6.82
C LYS A 113 -24.04 11.04 5.33
N VAL A 114 -22.89 11.54 4.88
CA VAL A 114 -22.39 11.39 3.49
C VAL A 114 -22.26 9.91 3.15
N ILE A 115 -21.59 9.12 3.98
CA ILE A 115 -21.44 7.68 3.74
C ILE A 115 -22.81 7.00 3.68
N LYS A 116 -23.70 7.24 4.65
CA LYS A 116 -25.05 6.66 4.64
C LYS A 116 -25.82 7.00 3.37
N LEU A 117 -25.73 8.25 2.90
CA LEU A 117 -26.36 8.69 1.65
C LEU A 117 -25.75 8.04 0.42
N LEU A 118 -24.42 7.93 0.36
CA LEU A 118 -23.71 7.22 -0.71
C LEU A 118 -24.15 5.76 -0.78
N LEU A 119 -24.06 5.03 0.34
CA LEU A 119 -24.48 3.64 0.44
C LEU A 119 -25.97 3.45 0.09
N ALA A 120 -26.85 4.34 0.56
CA ALA A 120 -28.27 4.28 0.24
C ALA A 120 -28.56 4.54 -1.24
N ARG A 121 -27.82 5.43 -1.90
CA ARG A 121 -27.93 5.66 -3.34
C ARG A 121 -27.39 4.48 -4.14
N PHE A 122 -26.25 3.92 -3.73
CA PHE A 122 -25.66 2.73 -4.36
C PHE A 122 -26.56 1.50 -4.25
N SER A 123 -27.31 1.37 -3.16
CA SER A 123 -28.29 0.29 -2.99
C SER A 123 -29.51 0.42 -3.91
N LYS A 124 -29.84 1.62 -4.41
CA LYS A 124 -31.04 1.89 -5.24
C LYS A 124 -30.78 1.85 -6.74
N ASP A 125 -29.53 2.00 -7.17
CA ASP A 125 -29.21 2.08 -8.59
C ASP A 125 -29.08 0.67 -9.19
N ASP A 126 -30.19 0.15 -9.71
CA ASP A 126 -30.22 -1.11 -10.47
C ASP A 126 -29.53 -0.99 -11.84
N ASN A 127 -29.12 0.22 -12.26
CA ASN A 127 -28.48 0.49 -13.54
C ASN A 127 -26.94 0.33 -13.53
N ARG A 128 -26.41 -0.73 -12.91
CA ARG A 128 -24.97 -1.03 -12.81
C ARG A 128 -24.32 -1.51 -14.11
N GLY A 129 -24.90 -1.20 -15.25
CA GLY A 129 -24.46 -1.70 -16.55
C GLY A 129 -23.15 -1.09 -17.08
N LEU A 130 -22.48 -0.20 -16.35
CA LEU A 130 -21.28 0.51 -16.82
C LEU A 130 -20.07 0.21 -15.91
N PRO A 131 -19.06 -0.54 -16.38
CA PRO A 131 -17.86 -0.88 -15.60
C PRO A 131 -17.11 0.33 -15.02
N SER A 132 -17.21 1.50 -15.66
CA SER A 132 -16.56 2.73 -15.20
C SER A 132 -17.17 3.30 -13.91
N SER A 133 -18.46 3.07 -13.64
CA SER A 133 -19.07 3.55 -12.40
C SER A 133 -18.62 2.72 -11.20
N ASP A 134 -18.51 1.41 -11.36
CA ASP A 134 -18.15 0.49 -10.27
C ASP A 134 -16.71 0.68 -9.80
N LEU A 135 -15.78 0.98 -10.71
CA LEU A 135 -14.41 1.33 -10.32
C LEU A 135 -14.39 2.61 -9.50
N VAL A 136 -15.05 3.66 -9.97
CA VAL A 136 -15.12 4.95 -9.26
C VAL A 136 -15.78 4.78 -7.89
N TYR A 137 -16.86 4.00 -7.79
CA TYR A 137 -17.49 3.70 -6.52
C TYR A 137 -16.59 2.88 -5.60
N GLY A 138 -15.86 1.90 -6.14
CA GLY A 138 -14.84 1.16 -5.41
C GLY A 138 -13.76 2.08 -4.83
N VAL A 139 -13.27 3.05 -5.61
CA VAL A 139 -12.30 4.06 -5.15
C VAL A 139 -12.89 4.93 -4.05
N ILE A 140 -14.11 5.46 -4.23
CA ILE A 140 -14.77 6.28 -3.21
C ILE A 140 -14.91 5.49 -1.91
N LEU A 141 -15.44 4.27 -1.97
CA LEU A 141 -15.56 3.40 -0.79
C LEU A 141 -14.21 3.06 -0.17
N ALA A 142 -13.17 2.90 -0.98
CA ALA A 142 -11.81 2.67 -0.51
C ALA A 142 -11.25 3.88 0.26
N GLU A 143 -11.45 5.10 -0.23
CA GLU A 143 -11.04 6.32 0.47
C GLU A 143 -11.83 6.52 1.75
N LEU A 144 -13.15 6.34 1.70
CA LEU A 144 -14.00 6.42 2.88
C LEU A 144 -13.58 5.43 3.98
N SER A 145 -13.08 4.26 3.57
CA SER A 145 -12.57 3.25 4.50
C SER A 145 -11.27 3.66 5.19
N ARG A 146 -10.45 4.53 4.58
CA ARG A 146 -9.21 5.02 5.20
C ARG A 146 -9.48 5.98 6.35
N ASP A 147 -10.68 6.54 6.41
CA ASP A 147 -11.10 7.56 7.36
C ASP A 147 -12.03 7.02 8.46
N LEU A 148 -12.07 5.69 8.68
CA LEU A 148 -12.95 5.10 9.70
C LEU A 148 -12.67 5.63 11.10
N SER A 149 -11.43 5.97 11.43
CA SER A 149 -11.07 6.60 12.71
C SER A 149 -11.85 7.89 13.04
N ARG A 150 -12.37 8.59 12.02
CA ARG A 150 -13.16 9.83 12.19
C ARG A 150 -14.57 9.58 12.74
N PHE A 151 -15.05 8.34 12.68
CA PHE A 151 -16.36 7.97 13.19
C PHE A 151 -16.32 7.71 14.71
N PRO A 152 -17.43 7.95 15.42
CA PRO A 152 -17.61 7.42 16.78
C PRO A 152 -17.32 5.93 16.80
N GLU A 153 -16.63 5.45 17.84
CA GLU A 153 -16.15 4.07 17.94
C GLU A 153 -17.27 3.03 17.69
N MET A 154 -18.45 3.27 18.26
CA MET A 154 -19.65 2.43 18.09
C MET A 154 -20.18 2.35 16.65
N ASP A 155 -19.86 3.32 15.79
CA ASP A 155 -20.30 3.36 14.40
C ASP A 155 -19.28 2.74 13.42
N ARG A 156 -18.02 2.57 13.82
CA ARG A 156 -16.94 2.12 12.93
C ARG A 156 -17.19 0.74 12.33
N ALA A 157 -17.52 -0.25 13.17
CA ALA A 157 -17.79 -1.61 12.71
C ALA A 157 -19.06 -1.70 11.83
N PRO A 158 -20.21 -1.08 12.18
CA PRO A 158 -21.37 -1.00 11.29
C PRO A 158 -21.07 -0.37 9.92
N VAL A 159 -20.28 0.71 9.89
CA VAL A 159 -19.89 1.38 8.64
C VAL A 159 -18.98 0.48 7.82
N PHE A 160 -17.92 -0.08 8.42
CA PHE A 160 -17.02 -1.04 7.77
C PHE A 160 -17.78 -2.20 7.13
N ASN A 161 -18.67 -2.85 7.89
CA ASN A 161 -19.48 -3.96 7.40
C ASN A 161 -20.42 -3.55 6.26
N SER A 162 -20.91 -2.32 6.29
CA SER A 162 -21.75 -1.79 5.21
C SER A 162 -20.95 -1.55 3.94
N VAL A 163 -19.75 -1.00 4.04
CA VAL A 163 -18.83 -0.84 2.89
C VAL A 163 -18.47 -2.21 2.31
N LEU A 164 -18.11 -3.17 3.16
CA LEU A 164 -17.74 -4.52 2.74
C LEU A 164 -18.90 -5.25 2.06
N ARG A 165 -20.14 -5.08 2.53
CA ARG A 165 -21.33 -5.64 1.87
C ARG A 165 -21.49 -5.08 0.46
N HIS A 166 -21.20 -3.79 0.26
CA HIS A 166 -21.26 -3.17 -1.07
C HIS A 166 -20.13 -3.65 -1.99
N ALA A 167 -18.95 -3.98 -1.44
CA ALA A 167 -17.82 -4.54 -2.19
C ALA A 167 -18.23 -5.75 -3.04
N LYS A 168 -19.05 -6.65 -2.47
CA LYS A 168 -19.57 -7.86 -3.13
C LYS A 168 -20.41 -7.58 -4.36
N THR A 169 -20.86 -6.34 -4.51
CA THR A 169 -21.80 -5.92 -5.53
C THR A 169 -21.15 -5.03 -6.59
N LEU A 170 -19.85 -4.74 -6.44
CA LEU A 170 -19.04 -4.02 -7.41
C LEU A 170 -18.50 -4.98 -8.47
N HIS A 171 -18.25 -4.46 -9.68
CA HIS A 171 -17.38 -5.12 -10.65
C HIS A 171 -16.01 -5.47 -10.04
N ARG A 172 -15.36 -6.48 -10.63
CA ARG A 172 -14.08 -7.06 -10.20
C ARG A 172 -13.04 -6.02 -9.79
N ASP A 173 -12.79 -5.02 -10.63
CA ASP A 173 -11.73 -4.02 -10.38
C ASP A 173 -12.06 -3.10 -9.19
N GLY A 174 -13.34 -2.72 -9.04
CA GLY A 174 -13.81 -1.94 -7.89
C GLY A 174 -13.72 -2.75 -6.59
N CYS A 175 -14.06 -4.04 -6.64
CA CYS A 175 -13.89 -4.95 -5.51
C CYS A 175 -12.40 -5.11 -5.14
N LEU A 176 -11.52 -5.30 -6.12
CA LEU A 176 -10.07 -5.39 -5.89
C LEU A 176 -9.51 -4.13 -5.23
N ALA A 177 -9.84 -2.95 -5.76
CA ALA A 177 -9.39 -1.67 -5.21
C ALA A 177 -9.82 -1.53 -3.74
N LEU A 178 -11.07 -1.91 -3.44
CA LEU A 178 -11.63 -1.86 -2.10
C LEU A 178 -10.96 -2.88 -1.16
N LEU A 179 -10.73 -4.12 -1.60
CA LEU A 179 -10.00 -5.13 -0.83
C LEU A 179 -8.53 -4.76 -0.57
N CYS A 180 -7.94 -3.90 -1.39
CA CYS A 180 -6.60 -3.37 -1.14
C CYS A 180 -6.60 -2.26 -0.08
N ALA A 181 -7.68 -1.49 0.03
CA ALA A 181 -7.76 -0.35 0.95
C ALA A 181 -8.29 -0.72 2.33
N LEU A 182 -9.33 -1.57 2.39
CA LEU A 182 -10.01 -1.96 3.63
C LEU A 182 -9.12 -2.56 4.72
N PRO A 183 -8.04 -3.32 4.43
CA PRO A 183 -7.20 -3.88 5.49
C PRO A 183 -6.72 -2.81 6.46
N ARG A 184 -6.30 -1.63 5.98
CA ARG A 184 -5.82 -0.52 6.83
C ARG A 184 -6.88 -0.05 7.82
N ALA A 185 -8.15 -0.16 7.46
CA ALA A 185 -9.28 0.27 8.26
C ALA A 185 -9.57 -0.69 9.44
N VAL A 186 -9.02 -1.91 9.42
CA VAL A 186 -9.18 -2.89 10.51
C VAL A 186 -8.59 -2.37 11.82
N GLY A 187 -7.48 -1.62 11.77
CA GLY A 187 -6.85 -1.03 12.96
C GLY A 187 -7.72 0.01 13.66
N ASP A 188 -8.64 0.66 12.92
CA ASP A 188 -9.53 1.69 13.46
C ASP A 188 -10.76 1.10 14.17
N LEU A 189 -11.03 -0.19 13.98
CA LEU A 189 -12.17 -0.87 14.59
C LEU A 189 -11.96 -1.14 16.09
N PRO A 190 -13.05 -1.23 16.87
CA PRO A 190 -13.03 -1.81 18.21
C PRO A 190 -12.33 -3.17 18.22
N GLU A 191 -11.55 -3.45 19.28
CA GLU A 191 -10.69 -4.64 19.35
C GLU A 191 -11.46 -5.95 19.13
N ASP A 192 -12.67 -6.05 19.71
CA ASP A 192 -13.58 -7.19 19.60
C ASP A 192 -14.14 -7.39 18.17
N ALA A 193 -14.12 -6.36 17.34
CA ALA A 193 -14.58 -6.40 15.95
C ALA A 193 -13.46 -6.74 14.94
N ARG A 194 -12.17 -6.56 15.31
CA ARG A 194 -11.04 -6.67 14.36
C ARG A 194 -10.90 -8.06 13.76
N ALA A 195 -11.00 -9.11 14.59
CA ALA A 195 -10.84 -10.49 14.14
C ALA A 195 -11.90 -10.89 13.12
N ALA A 196 -13.17 -10.56 13.39
CA ALA A 196 -14.28 -10.82 12.48
C ALA A 196 -14.12 -10.03 11.17
N ALA A 197 -13.79 -8.74 11.23
CA ALA A 197 -13.56 -7.92 10.05
C ALA A 197 -12.42 -8.47 9.17
N PHE A 198 -11.29 -8.84 9.79
CA PHE A 198 -10.17 -9.46 9.10
C PHE A 198 -10.57 -10.77 8.43
N GLN A 199 -11.29 -11.64 9.13
CA GLN A 199 -11.73 -12.93 8.59
C GLN A 199 -12.62 -12.77 7.35
N ILE A 200 -13.57 -11.82 7.37
CA ILE A 200 -14.40 -11.56 6.20
C ILE A 200 -13.54 -11.05 5.04
N LEU A 201 -12.64 -10.09 5.26
CA LEU A 201 -11.73 -9.61 4.21
C LEU A 201 -10.85 -10.73 3.64
N TRP A 202 -10.40 -11.64 4.51
CA TRP A 202 -9.60 -12.79 4.12
C TRP A 202 -10.37 -13.75 3.21
N GLU A 203 -11.62 -14.05 3.57
CA GLU A 203 -12.53 -14.85 2.76
C GLU A 203 -12.83 -14.18 1.42
N GLU A 204 -13.08 -12.87 1.40
CA GLU A 204 -13.34 -12.12 0.17
C GLU A 204 -12.13 -12.13 -0.77
N ALA A 205 -10.91 -11.96 -0.25
CA ALA A 205 -9.69 -12.11 -1.04
C ALA A 205 -9.48 -13.56 -1.53
N GLY A 206 -10.03 -14.55 -0.84
CA GLY A 206 -10.08 -15.95 -1.27
C GLY A 206 -10.86 -16.14 -2.58
N PHE A 207 -11.90 -15.33 -2.82
CA PHE A 207 -12.68 -15.36 -4.06
C PHE A 207 -11.97 -14.67 -5.25
N CYS A 208 -10.89 -13.91 -5.02
CA CYS A 208 -10.05 -13.45 -6.11
C CYS A 208 -9.37 -14.65 -6.80
N ASP A 209 -9.30 -14.62 -8.13
CA ASP A 209 -8.53 -15.62 -8.87
C ASP A 209 -7.03 -15.51 -8.60
N ASP A 210 -6.26 -16.55 -8.91
CA ASP A 210 -4.83 -16.59 -8.61
C ASP A 210 -4.05 -15.46 -9.28
N ARG A 211 -4.55 -14.93 -10.42
CA ARG A 211 -3.96 -13.80 -11.13
C ARG A 211 -4.15 -12.47 -10.41
N THR A 212 -5.11 -12.34 -9.51
CA THR A 212 -5.42 -11.07 -8.83
C THR A 212 -5.33 -11.13 -7.32
N ARG A 213 -5.35 -12.33 -6.72
CA ARG A 213 -5.20 -12.53 -5.27
C ARG A 213 -3.89 -11.93 -4.72
N HIS A 214 -2.83 -11.87 -5.53
CA HIS A 214 -1.55 -11.29 -5.11
C HIS A 214 -1.61 -9.77 -4.82
N VAL A 215 -2.66 -9.07 -5.27
CA VAL A 215 -2.79 -7.62 -5.09
C VAL A 215 -3.26 -7.24 -3.68
N PRO A 216 -4.38 -7.77 -3.14
CA PRO A 216 -4.82 -7.44 -1.78
C PRO A 216 -4.01 -8.16 -0.68
N LEU A 217 -3.39 -9.30 -0.99
CA LEU A 217 -2.79 -10.17 0.03
C LEU A 217 -1.69 -9.50 0.87
N PRO A 218 -0.74 -8.72 0.32
CA PRO A 218 0.26 -8.02 1.13
C PRO A 218 -0.36 -7.08 2.15
N ASN A 219 -1.42 -6.35 1.78
CA ASN A 219 -2.10 -5.42 2.69
C ASN A 219 -2.86 -6.17 3.80
N LEU A 220 -3.48 -7.30 3.47
CA LEU A 220 -4.10 -8.17 4.46
C LEU A 220 -3.06 -8.72 5.43
N VAL A 221 -1.95 -9.23 4.92
CA VAL A 221 -0.83 -9.72 5.72
C VAL A 221 -0.32 -8.64 6.68
N ASP A 222 -0.14 -7.40 6.22
CA ASP A 222 0.31 -6.28 7.08
C ASP A 222 -0.59 -6.12 8.30
N ASN A 223 -1.90 -6.34 8.12
CA ASN A 223 -2.91 -6.13 9.16
C ASN A 223 -3.02 -7.25 10.19
N ILE A 224 -2.28 -8.36 10.04
CA ILE A 224 -2.20 -9.39 11.08
C ILE A 224 -1.75 -8.78 12.43
N ARG A 225 -0.89 -7.75 12.41
CA ARG A 225 -0.45 -7.03 13.61
C ARG A 225 -1.57 -6.31 14.37
N MET A 226 -2.69 -6.03 13.71
CA MET A 226 -3.83 -5.33 14.31
C MET A 226 -4.79 -6.28 15.04
N LEU A 227 -4.64 -7.60 14.84
CA LEU A 227 -5.50 -8.60 15.46
C LEU A 227 -5.17 -8.80 16.95
N PRO A 228 -6.14 -9.27 17.75
CA PRO A 228 -5.88 -9.75 19.10
C PRO A 228 -4.78 -10.82 19.12
N ASP A 229 -3.99 -10.85 20.20
CA ASP A 229 -2.85 -11.77 20.33
C ASP A 229 -3.24 -13.25 20.14
N SER A 230 -4.47 -13.63 20.53
CA SER A 230 -4.99 -15.00 20.35
C SER A 230 -5.18 -15.40 18.89
N GLU A 231 -5.48 -14.44 18.02
CA GLU A 231 -5.84 -14.67 16.61
C GLU A 231 -4.64 -14.64 15.67
N ARG A 232 -3.56 -13.92 16.04
CA ARG A 232 -2.39 -13.74 15.16
C ARG A 232 -1.77 -15.05 14.68
N PRO A 233 -1.52 -16.09 15.51
CA PRO A 233 -0.88 -17.32 15.04
C PRO A 233 -1.66 -18.03 13.92
N ILE A 234 -2.99 -18.09 14.04
CA ILE A 234 -3.86 -18.70 13.03
C ILE A 234 -3.86 -17.85 11.76
N ALA A 235 -3.97 -16.53 11.89
CA ALA A 235 -3.90 -15.61 10.74
C ALA A 235 -2.56 -15.71 9.99
N PHE A 236 -1.44 -15.80 10.71
CA PHE A 236 -0.10 -16.04 10.11
C PHE A 236 -0.04 -17.35 9.35
N HIS A 237 -0.52 -18.43 9.94
CA HIS A 237 -0.51 -19.75 9.32
C HIS A 237 -1.35 -19.77 8.04
N ASN A 238 -2.57 -19.24 8.10
CA ASN A 238 -3.46 -19.12 6.94
C ASN A 238 -2.84 -18.25 5.85
N ALA A 239 -2.17 -17.16 6.23
CA ALA A 239 -1.49 -16.29 5.29
C ALA A 239 -0.33 -16.97 4.59
N LEU A 240 0.50 -17.71 5.33
CA LEU A 240 1.60 -18.46 4.72
C LEU A 240 1.08 -19.51 3.73
N ILE A 241 -0.02 -20.20 4.04
CA ILE A 241 -0.68 -21.14 3.12
C ILE A 241 -1.22 -20.43 1.88
N ALA A 242 -1.84 -19.27 2.03
CA ALA A 242 -2.35 -18.52 0.88
C ALA A 242 -1.21 -18.03 -0.03
N VAL A 243 -0.11 -17.53 0.57
CA VAL A 243 1.08 -17.08 -0.16
C VAL A 243 1.78 -18.24 -0.87
N SER A 244 1.86 -19.42 -0.26
CA SER A 244 2.51 -20.60 -0.86
C SER A 244 1.76 -21.15 -2.08
N LYS A 245 0.50 -20.75 -2.28
CA LYS A 245 -0.31 -21.08 -3.47
C LYS A 245 -0.16 -20.08 -4.61
N LEU A 246 0.44 -18.91 -4.39
CA LEU A 246 0.67 -17.92 -5.44
C LEU A 246 1.79 -18.35 -6.39
N ASP A 247 1.84 -17.79 -7.60
CA ASP A 247 3.01 -17.92 -8.47
C ASP A 247 4.25 -17.29 -7.80
N SER A 248 5.42 -17.92 -7.93
CA SER A 248 6.65 -17.47 -7.25
C SER A 248 7.00 -16.01 -7.57
N LYS A 249 6.69 -15.53 -8.79
CA LYS A 249 6.99 -14.16 -9.22
C LYS A 249 6.22 -13.08 -8.46
N VAL A 250 5.09 -13.45 -7.84
CA VAL A 250 4.20 -12.49 -7.13
C VAL A 250 4.14 -12.73 -5.62
N ARG A 251 4.90 -13.70 -5.10
CA ARG A 251 4.96 -13.99 -3.65
C ARG A 251 5.73 -12.95 -2.85
N GLU A 252 6.73 -12.31 -3.47
CA GLU A 252 7.70 -11.45 -2.79
C GLU A 252 7.06 -10.39 -1.87
N PRO A 253 6.06 -9.59 -2.30
CA PRO A 253 5.52 -8.54 -1.44
C PRO A 253 4.86 -9.10 -0.18
N SER A 254 4.17 -10.24 -0.31
CA SER A 254 3.50 -10.90 0.81
C SER A 254 4.50 -11.56 1.77
N LEU A 255 5.55 -12.22 1.26
CA LEU A 255 6.60 -12.81 2.09
C LEU A 255 7.42 -11.76 2.83
N ARG A 256 7.73 -10.63 2.18
CA ARG A 256 8.37 -9.47 2.82
C ARG A 256 7.51 -8.94 3.96
N GLN A 257 6.20 -8.83 3.75
CA GLN A 257 5.29 -8.33 4.77
C GLN A 257 5.09 -9.32 5.93
N LEU A 258 5.00 -10.63 5.63
CA LEU A 258 4.98 -11.69 6.64
C LEU A 258 6.24 -11.64 7.50
N ALA A 259 7.41 -11.51 6.86
CA ALA A 259 8.69 -11.40 7.56
C ALA A 259 8.72 -10.17 8.47
N HIS A 260 8.21 -9.02 8.00
CA HIS A 260 8.12 -7.83 8.82
C HIS A 260 7.29 -8.08 10.08
N ASN A 261 6.20 -8.83 9.97
CA ASN A 261 5.26 -9.00 11.07
C ASN A 261 5.71 -10.03 12.13
N ILE A 262 6.80 -10.79 11.92
CA ILE A 262 7.28 -11.82 12.86
C ILE A 262 7.38 -11.31 14.31
N HIS A 263 7.82 -10.07 14.51
CA HIS A 263 7.99 -9.49 15.85
C HIS A 263 6.67 -9.26 16.61
N PHE A 264 5.53 -9.25 15.91
CA PHE A 264 4.19 -9.17 16.52
C PHE A 264 3.62 -10.52 16.96
N CYS A 265 4.30 -11.64 16.69
CA CYS A 265 3.93 -12.91 17.29
C CYS A 265 4.22 -12.87 18.80
N HIS A 266 3.19 -13.13 19.61
CA HIS A 266 3.29 -13.00 21.07
C HIS A 266 4.28 -14.02 21.67
N LYS A 267 4.17 -15.30 21.30
CA LYS A 267 5.00 -16.35 21.88
C LYS A 267 6.38 -16.40 21.21
N PRO A 268 7.48 -16.44 21.98
CA PRO A 268 8.82 -16.50 21.43
C PRO A 268 9.07 -17.71 20.50
N ASN A 269 8.47 -18.87 20.80
CA ASN A 269 8.59 -20.08 19.97
C ASN A 269 7.86 -19.93 18.63
N ASP A 270 6.71 -19.25 18.61
CA ASP A 270 5.95 -19.00 17.37
C ASP A 270 6.76 -18.12 16.42
N ARG A 271 7.52 -17.15 16.94
CA ARG A 271 8.40 -16.29 16.11
C ARG A 271 9.39 -17.09 15.30
N LYS A 272 10.06 -18.08 15.93
CA LYS A 272 11.05 -18.93 15.24
C LYS A 272 10.38 -19.83 14.21
N ALA A 273 9.26 -20.47 14.56
CA ALA A 273 8.53 -21.33 13.62
C ALA A 273 8.05 -20.55 12.39
N VAL A 274 7.48 -19.34 12.58
CA VAL A 274 7.06 -18.46 11.49
C VAL A 274 8.25 -17.98 10.67
N PHE A 275 9.37 -17.61 11.31
CA PHE A 275 10.61 -17.25 10.63
C PHE A 275 11.09 -18.35 9.68
N ASP A 276 11.19 -19.59 10.18
CA ASP A 276 11.67 -20.73 9.39
C ASP A 276 10.74 -21.01 8.22
N ALA A 277 9.43 -21.02 8.47
CA ALA A 277 8.46 -21.30 7.44
C ALA A 277 8.44 -20.22 6.33
N ILE A 278 8.69 -18.95 6.67
CA ILE A 278 8.87 -17.88 5.68
C ILE A 278 10.20 -18.06 4.94
N LEU A 279 11.30 -18.35 5.63
CA LEU A 279 12.60 -18.57 5.02
C LEU A 279 12.56 -19.73 3.99
N ASP A 280 11.84 -20.81 4.32
CA ASP A 280 11.61 -21.92 3.41
C ASP A 280 10.86 -21.48 2.15
N GLN A 281 9.81 -20.66 2.27
CA GLN A 281 9.12 -20.11 1.09
C GLN A 281 10.01 -19.16 0.27
N VAL A 282 10.82 -18.35 0.94
CA VAL A 282 11.79 -17.46 0.28
C VAL A 282 12.83 -18.26 -0.50
N SER A 283 13.22 -19.45 -0.02
CA SER A 283 14.19 -20.32 -0.70
C SER A 283 13.73 -20.86 -2.06
N ILE A 284 12.43 -20.75 -2.37
CA ILE A 284 11.81 -21.21 -3.62
C ILE A 284 11.71 -20.07 -4.65
N LEU A 285 11.83 -18.81 -4.22
CA LEU A 285 11.78 -17.64 -5.11
C LEU A 285 12.95 -17.62 -6.09
N ASP A 286 12.86 -16.87 -7.19
CA ASP A 286 14.02 -16.60 -8.04
C ASP A 286 15.02 -15.68 -7.34
N CYS A 287 16.28 -15.66 -7.79
CA CYS A 287 17.35 -14.91 -7.14
C CYS A 287 17.06 -13.39 -7.04
N LYS A 288 16.30 -12.82 -7.99
CA LYS A 288 16.01 -11.37 -8.02
C LYS A 288 14.92 -11.00 -7.01
N THR A 289 13.94 -11.87 -6.80
CA THR A 289 12.83 -11.62 -5.88
C THR A 289 13.12 -11.98 -4.42
N ARG A 290 14.18 -12.74 -4.14
CA ARG A 290 14.60 -13.10 -2.77
C ARG A 290 15.12 -11.93 -1.92
N ARG A 291 15.63 -10.88 -2.57
CA ARG A 291 16.34 -9.76 -1.91
C ARG A 291 15.59 -9.19 -0.72
N ASN A 292 14.38 -8.67 -0.93
CA ASN A 292 13.68 -7.94 0.13
C ASN A 292 13.16 -8.84 1.27
N PRO A 293 12.59 -10.04 1.00
CA PRO A 293 12.21 -10.94 2.07
C PRO A 293 13.41 -11.37 2.93
N LEU A 294 14.57 -11.67 2.32
CA LEU A 294 15.78 -12.00 3.08
C LEU A 294 16.30 -10.81 3.89
N ALA A 295 16.34 -9.61 3.32
CA ALA A 295 16.71 -8.39 4.05
C ALA A 295 15.79 -8.15 5.25
N LYS A 296 14.49 -8.40 5.09
CA LYS A 296 13.52 -8.28 6.18
C LYS A 296 13.69 -9.38 7.24
N LEU A 297 13.98 -10.62 6.84
CA LEU A 297 14.29 -11.72 7.77
C LEU A 297 15.56 -11.41 8.58
N ALA A 298 16.63 -10.92 7.95
CA ALA A 298 17.82 -10.44 8.64
C ALA A 298 17.45 -9.39 9.70
N GLN A 299 16.67 -8.37 9.31
CA GLN A 299 16.23 -7.28 10.20
C GLN A 299 15.44 -7.79 11.42
N VAL A 300 14.66 -8.86 11.30
CA VAL A 300 13.85 -9.36 12.43
C VAL A 300 14.55 -10.38 13.32
N THR A 301 15.76 -10.81 12.97
CA THR A 301 16.58 -11.74 13.78
C THR A 301 16.70 -11.31 15.26
N PRO A 302 16.89 -10.02 15.61
CA PRO A 302 16.95 -9.58 17.01
C PRO A 302 15.69 -9.87 17.84
N TYR A 303 14.52 -9.98 17.21
CA TYR A 303 13.25 -10.23 17.89
C TYR A 303 12.99 -11.71 18.19
N LEU A 304 13.86 -12.60 17.71
CA LEU A 304 13.80 -14.04 18.00
C LEU A 304 14.31 -14.34 19.42
N PRO A 305 13.91 -15.49 20.01
CA PRO A 305 14.50 -15.98 21.25
C PRO A 305 16.02 -16.00 21.19
N LYS A 306 16.72 -15.58 22.26
CA LYS A 306 18.19 -15.43 22.28
C LYS A 306 18.91 -16.69 21.78
N ASN A 307 18.48 -17.87 22.21
CA ASN A 307 19.01 -19.18 21.80
C ASN A 307 18.77 -19.54 20.32
N ASN A 308 17.87 -18.84 19.62
CA ASN A 308 17.54 -19.09 18.22
C ASN A 308 18.16 -18.08 17.25
N ARG A 309 18.66 -16.93 17.74
CA ARG A 309 19.14 -15.83 16.88
C ARG A 309 20.30 -16.25 15.99
N LYS A 310 21.30 -16.95 16.54
CA LYS A 310 22.49 -17.40 15.78
C LYS A 310 22.11 -18.36 14.65
N ALA A 311 21.27 -19.35 14.92
CA ALA A 311 20.81 -20.30 13.90
C ALA A 311 20.00 -19.61 12.78
N ALA A 312 19.13 -18.67 13.14
CA ALA A 312 18.36 -17.88 12.18
C ALA A 312 19.26 -16.99 11.31
N PHE A 313 20.24 -16.31 11.94
CA PHE A 313 21.27 -15.53 11.27
C PHE A 313 22.03 -16.37 10.24
N ASP A 314 22.56 -17.53 10.64
CA ASP A 314 23.33 -18.42 9.77
C ASP A 314 22.48 -18.93 8.60
N SER A 315 21.19 -19.17 8.85
CA SER A 315 20.25 -19.64 7.82
C SER A 315 19.99 -18.56 6.76
N VAL A 316 19.86 -17.29 7.16
CA VAL A 316 19.75 -16.18 6.20
C VAL A 316 21.06 -15.98 5.46
N LEU A 317 22.20 -15.99 6.16
CA LEU A 317 23.53 -15.86 5.55
C LEU A 317 23.75 -16.92 4.47
N LYS A 318 23.37 -18.17 4.75
CA LYS A 318 23.45 -19.29 3.79
C LYS A 318 22.64 -19.03 2.52
N GLN A 319 21.47 -18.40 2.62
CA GLN A 319 20.62 -18.13 1.44
C GLN A 319 21.18 -17.02 0.53
N ILE A 320 22.02 -16.13 1.06
CA ILE A 320 22.61 -15.00 0.33
C ILE A 320 23.55 -15.47 -0.80
N GLY A 321 24.19 -16.63 -0.65
CA GLY A 321 25.13 -17.15 -1.64
C GLY A 321 24.54 -17.33 -3.05
N ASN A 322 23.21 -17.37 -3.17
CA ASN A 322 22.48 -17.54 -4.43
C ASN A 322 21.88 -16.23 -4.99
N LEU A 323 22.21 -15.07 -4.42
CA LEU A 323 21.72 -13.76 -4.87
C LEU A 323 22.71 -13.08 -5.83
N GLU A 324 22.19 -12.18 -6.67
CA GLU A 324 23.01 -11.26 -7.48
C GLU A 324 23.76 -10.26 -6.58
N ASN A 325 24.93 -9.78 -7.03
CA ASN A 325 25.85 -9.00 -6.18
C ASN A 325 25.21 -7.75 -5.54
N ASP A 326 24.37 -7.04 -6.29
CA ASP A 326 23.64 -5.86 -5.82
C ASP A 326 22.59 -6.22 -4.74
N ALA A 327 21.88 -7.33 -4.93
CA ALA A 327 20.94 -7.86 -3.95
C ALA A 327 21.66 -8.38 -2.69
N ARG A 328 22.83 -9.01 -2.83
CA ARG A 328 23.63 -9.50 -1.71
C ARG A 328 24.05 -8.39 -0.76
N GLY A 329 24.50 -7.25 -1.30
CA GLY A 329 25.01 -6.13 -0.50
C GLY A 329 24.00 -5.63 0.53
N GLU A 330 22.72 -5.48 0.16
CA GLU A 330 21.68 -5.05 1.08
C GLU A 330 21.43 -6.06 2.20
N VAL A 331 21.29 -7.35 1.87
CA VAL A 331 21.02 -8.38 2.88
C VAL A 331 22.21 -8.53 3.83
N LEU A 332 23.44 -8.45 3.33
CA LEU A 332 24.65 -8.49 4.17
C LEU A 332 24.72 -7.28 5.11
N SER A 333 24.34 -6.09 4.66
CA SER A 333 24.25 -4.91 5.53
C SER A 333 23.28 -5.13 6.69
N ARG A 334 22.09 -5.70 6.42
CA ARG A 334 21.11 -6.04 7.45
C ARG A 334 21.58 -7.14 8.40
N LEU A 335 22.28 -8.15 7.90
CA LEU A 335 22.90 -9.17 8.77
C LEU A 335 23.99 -8.56 9.65
N MET A 336 24.79 -7.66 9.11
CA MET A 336 25.81 -6.98 9.90
C MET A 336 25.19 -6.22 11.09
N GLU A 337 24.13 -5.46 10.85
CA GLU A 337 23.33 -4.81 11.91
C GLU A 337 22.79 -5.84 12.93
N ALA A 338 22.30 -6.98 12.45
CA ALA A 338 21.76 -8.04 13.30
C ALA A 338 22.84 -8.76 14.14
N SER A 339 24.11 -8.75 13.72
CA SER A 339 25.20 -9.44 14.42
C SER A 339 25.42 -8.93 15.84
N HIS A 340 25.20 -7.63 16.08
CA HIS A 340 25.30 -7.00 17.39
C HIS A 340 24.26 -7.52 18.41
N TRP A 341 23.17 -8.13 17.94
CA TRP A 341 22.10 -8.67 18.79
C TRP A 341 22.27 -10.15 19.11
N LEU A 342 23.35 -10.78 18.62
CA LEU A 342 23.69 -12.16 18.92
C LEU A 342 24.31 -12.27 20.32
N PRO A 343 24.36 -13.48 20.92
CA PRO A 343 25.13 -13.69 22.14
C PRO A 343 26.60 -13.30 21.96
N ASP A 344 27.18 -12.62 22.94
CA ASP A 344 28.54 -12.05 22.90
C ASP A 344 29.58 -13.07 22.40
N GLU A 345 29.46 -14.32 22.84
CA GLU A 345 30.35 -15.44 22.47
C GLU A 345 30.38 -15.78 20.97
N VAL A 346 29.41 -15.31 20.18
CA VAL A 346 29.31 -15.58 18.73
C VAL A 346 29.20 -14.30 17.88
N GLN A 347 29.20 -13.10 18.49
CA GLN A 347 29.07 -11.84 17.75
C GLN A 347 30.22 -11.64 16.76
N LEU A 348 31.46 -11.76 17.24
CA LEU A 348 32.66 -11.56 16.42
C LEU A 348 32.71 -12.54 15.24
N ASP A 349 32.47 -13.83 15.49
CA ASP A 349 32.44 -14.86 14.44
C ASP A 349 31.37 -14.58 13.39
N ALA A 350 30.17 -14.17 13.82
CA ALA A 350 29.08 -13.84 12.91
C ALA A 350 29.40 -12.59 12.07
N PHE A 351 29.93 -11.54 12.69
CA PHE A 351 30.40 -10.33 12.01
C PHE A 351 31.46 -10.70 10.96
N SER A 352 32.46 -11.47 11.35
CA SER A 352 33.56 -11.89 10.46
C SER A 352 33.07 -12.72 9.28
N ASN A 353 32.06 -13.58 9.47
CA ASN A 353 31.47 -14.34 8.38
C ASN A 353 30.72 -13.44 7.38
N VAL A 354 29.96 -12.45 7.85
CA VAL A 354 29.32 -11.46 6.96
C VAL A 354 30.36 -10.64 6.22
N LEU A 355 31.42 -10.23 6.91
CA LEU A 355 32.51 -9.44 6.33
C LEU A 355 33.25 -10.21 5.22
N LYS A 356 33.52 -11.50 5.42
CA LYS A 356 34.07 -12.38 4.37
C LYS A 356 33.18 -12.40 3.14
N GLU A 357 31.88 -12.63 3.32
CA GLU A 357 30.91 -12.62 2.20
C GLU A 357 30.79 -11.25 1.52
N ALA A 358 30.94 -10.16 2.27
CA ALA A 358 30.90 -8.79 1.77
C ALA A 358 32.15 -8.43 0.95
N ILE A 359 33.33 -8.84 1.41
CA ILE A 359 34.61 -8.63 0.73
C ILE A 359 34.59 -9.31 -0.65
N MET A 360 33.99 -10.49 -0.75
CA MET A 360 33.83 -11.21 -2.02
C MET A 360 33.00 -10.45 -3.07
N LEU A 361 32.20 -9.45 -2.67
CA LEU A 361 31.37 -8.64 -3.59
C LEU A 361 32.12 -7.51 -4.30
N LYS A 362 33.41 -7.29 -4.01
CA LYS A 362 34.28 -6.27 -4.65
C LYS A 362 33.63 -4.87 -4.74
N GLY A 363 33.83 -4.05 -3.71
CA GLY A 363 33.72 -2.58 -3.79
C GLY A 363 32.43 -1.95 -3.25
N GLN A 364 31.24 -2.55 -3.44
CA GLN A 364 29.98 -1.92 -2.99
C GLN A 364 29.76 -1.96 -1.47
N VAL A 365 30.21 -3.00 -0.78
CA VAL A 365 29.96 -3.11 0.68
C VAL A 365 30.96 -2.28 1.49
N LEU A 366 32.14 -1.97 0.93
CA LEU A 366 33.17 -1.19 1.61
C LEU A 366 32.71 0.24 1.93
N THR A 367 31.79 0.82 1.14
CA THR A 367 31.24 2.16 1.42
C THR A 367 30.30 2.18 2.62
N GLU A 368 29.71 1.03 2.96
CA GLU A 368 28.81 0.88 4.11
C GLU A 368 29.56 0.37 5.36
N LEU A 369 30.80 -0.10 5.21
CA LEU A 369 31.65 -0.60 6.30
C LEU A 369 31.75 0.38 7.50
N PRO A 370 31.88 1.71 7.32
CA PRO A 370 31.92 2.63 8.45
C PRO A 370 30.64 2.65 9.28
N LYS A 371 29.46 2.57 8.64
CA LYS A 371 28.19 2.46 9.36
C LYS A 371 28.11 1.13 10.10
N MET A 372 28.59 0.06 9.47
CA MET A 372 28.57 -1.30 10.01
C MET A 372 29.40 -1.46 11.29
N ILE A 373 30.59 -0.86 11.36
CA ILE A 373 31.49 -1.02 12.52
C ILE A 373 31.16 -0.08 13.69
N SER A 374 30.31 0.94 13.48
CA SER A 374 29.99 1.96 14.49
C SER A 374 29.28 1.44 15.75
N GLY A 375 28.73 0.23 15.71
CA GLY A 375 28.07 -0.43 16.85
C GLY A 375 28.96 -1.42 17.62
N LEU A 376 30.20 -1.67 17.18
CA LEU A 376 31.12 -2.58 17.84
C LEU A 376 31.89 -1.88 18.96
N SER A 377 32.35 -2.65 19.95
CA SER A 377 33.37 -2.15 20.89
C SER A 377 34.65 -1.80 20.12
N GLU A 378 35.46 -0.88 20.66
CA GLU A 378 36.73 -0.49 20.02
C GLU A 378 37.64 -1.70 19.75
N GLN A 379 37.71 -2.65 20.69
CA GLN A 379 38.50 -3.87 20.50
C GLN A 379 37.91 -4.81 19.44
N ASP A 380 36.59 -4.97 19.40
CA ASP A 380 35.94 -5.83 18.39
C ASP A 380 36.04 -5.23 16.99
N MET A 381 35.95 -3.91 16.89
CA MET A 381 36.18 -3.15 15.68
C MET A 381 37.62 -3.32 15.19
N VAL A 382 38.61 -3.24 16.08
CA VAL A 382 40.02 -3.53 15.77
C VAL A 382 40.18 -4.94 15.23
N ASN A 383 39.64 -5.93 15.94
CA ASN A 383 39.71 -7.34 15.56
C ASN A 383 39.03 -7.61 14.21
N ALA A 384 37.86 -7.01 14.00
CA ALA A 384 37.09 -7.09 12.76
C ALA A 384 37.87 -6.51 11.57
N LEU A 385 38.47 -5.31 11.73
CA LEU A 385 39.27 -4.68 10.70
C LEU A 385 40.56 -5.45 10.40
N GLN A 386 41.23 -5.99 11.43
CA GLN A 386 42.40 -6.86 11.24
C GLN A 386 42.04 -8.14 10.48
N GLN A 387 40.91 -8.76 10.80
CA GLN A 387 40.42 -9.93 10.06
C GLN A 387 40.01 -9.57 8.62
N ALA A 388 39.41 -8.39 8.41
CA ALA A 388 39.14 -7.87 7.07
C ALA A 388 40.44 -7.76 6.28
N LEU A 389 41.46 -7.11 6.87
CA LEU A 389 42.78 -6.91 6.27
C LEU A 389 43.44 -8.24 5.93
N ALA A 390 43.35 -9.24 6.82
CA ALA A 390 43.88 -10.58 6.59
C ALA A 390 43.16 -11.32 5.44
N CYS A 391 41.84 -11.14 5.30
CA CYS A 391 41.10 -11.68 4.16
C CYS A 391 41.42 -10.94 2.84
N LEU A 392 41.93 -9.71 2.93
CA LEU A 392 42.19 -8.83 1.80
C LEU A 392 43.61 -8.90 1.25
N THR A 393 44.49 -9.73 1.81
CA THR A 393 45.81 -9.98 1.22
C THR A 393 45.72 -10.58 -0.20
N ALA A 394 44.53 -10.99 -0.64
CA ALA A 394 44.22 -11.44 -1.99
C ALA A 394 43.60 -10.35 -2.92
N PHE A 395 43.43 -9.11 -2.46
CA PHE A 395 42.73 -8.03 -3.18
C PHE A 395 43.70 -6.94 -3.71
N ASP A 396 43.20 -6.11 -4.64
CA ASP A 396 43.99 -5.03 -5.24
C ASP A 396 44.46 -3.96 -4.24
N ASP A 397 45.56 -3.28 -4.59
CA ASP A 397 46.22 -2.28 -3.76
C ASP A 397 45.28 -1.13 -3.33
N LYS A 398 44.29 -0.78 -4.16
CA LYS A 398 43.34 0.30 -3.87
C LYS A 398 42.40 -0.05 -2.73
N THR A 399 41.92 -1.30 -2.71
CA THR A 399 41.06 -1.80 -1.64
C THR A 399 41.81 -1.88 -0.32
N GLN A 400 43.05 -2.36 -0.35
CA GLN A 400 43.91 -2.39 0.82
C GLN A 400 44.18 -0.97 1.36
N GLU A 401 44.45 -0.01 0.47
CA GLU A 401 44.70 1.39 0.84
C GLU A 401 43.47 2.05 1.47
N TYR A 402 42.26 1.82 0.94
CA TYR A 402 41.03 2.35 1.53
C TYR A 402 40.83 1.90 2.98
N ILE A 403 41.12 0.63 3.28
CA ILE A 403 40.99 0.11 4.64
C ILE A 403 42.09 0.62 5.55
N LYS A 404 43.33 0.76 5.07
CA LYS A 404 44.39 1.43 5.84
C LYS A 404 43.98 2.86 6.21
N ILE A 405 43.38 3.60 5.28
CA ILE A 405 42.85 4.94 5.54
C ILE A 405 41.73 4.90 6.60
N LEU A 406 40.84 3.91 6.54
CA LEU A 406 39.80 3.73 7.57
C LEU A 406 40.41 3.44 8.94
N CYS A 407 41.32 2.48 9.06
CA CYS A 407 42.02 2.19 10.31
C CYS A 407 42.72 3.43 10.88
N ALA A 408 43.46 4.16 10.03
CA ALA A 408 44.16 5.39 10.43
C ALA A 408 43.21 6.49 10.91
N LYS A 409 42.04 6.65 10.27
CA LYS A 409 41.01 7.62 10.72
C LYS A 409 40.38 7.27 12.06
N MET A 410 40.49 6.01 12.47
CA MET A 410 39.92 5.49 13.72
C MET A 410 40.95 5.46 14.85
N ASN A 411 42.14 6.05 14.66
CA ASN A 411 43.27 6.04 15.60
C ASN A 411 43.74 4.62 15.99
N MET A 412 43.61 3.66 15.07
CA MET A 412 44.22 2.34 15.15
C MET A 412 45.57 2.33 14.43
#